data_AF-A0A7I8JSR2-F1
#
_entry.id   AF-A0A7I8JSR2-F1
#
_cell.length_a   1.000
_cell.length_b   1.000
_cell.length_c   1.000
_cell.angle_alpha   90.00
_cell.angle_beta   90.00
_cell.angle_gamma   90.00
#
_symmetry.space_group_name_H-M   'P 1'
#
loop_
_entity.id
_entity.type
_entity.pdbx_description
1 polymer ?
#
loop_
_entity_poly.entity_id
_entity_poly.type
_entity_poly.pdbx_seq_one_letter_code
_entity_poly.pdbx_strand_id
1 'polypeptide(L)'
;MDSGVVKIALESESRSQRRKLLEEHVWAVYCNGRKSGYSIRRKHSSEEDWHLLMELLRGVSMGAGVLPALEESPDGENDLHAGKI
;
A
#
# COMPACT_ATOMS: atom_id res chain seq x y z
N MET A 1 -6.30 -27.66 -4.66
CA MET A 1 -6.10 -26.21 -4.45
C MET A 1 -7.22 -25.77 -3.53
N ASP A 2 -6.90 -25.58 -2.26
CA ASP A 2 -7.86 -25.41 -1.18
C ASP A 2 -8.34 -23.93 -1.14
N SER A 3 -9.67 -23.74 -1.23
CA SER A 3 -10.49 -22.51 -1.17
C SER A 3 -9.92 -21.19 -1.72
N GLY A 4 -10.57 -20.61 -2.73
CA GLY A 4 -10.20 -19.36 -3.42
C GLY A 4 -10.34 -18.05 -2.61
N VAL A 5 -10.02 -18.06 -1.32
CA VAL A 5 -10.07 -16.88 -0.44
C VAL A 5 -8.69 -16.60 0.13
N VAL A 6 -8.22 -15.36 -0.03
CA VAL A 6 -6.99 -14.85 0.59
C VAL A 6 -7.36 -13.88 1.70
N LYS A 7 -6.89 -14.13 2.91
CA LYS A 7 -6.98 -13.19 4.04
C LYS A 7 -5.74 -12.33 4.08
N ILE A 8 -5.93 -11.01 4.04
CA ILE A 8 -4.85 -10.03 4.18
C ILE A 8 -5.02 -9.30 5.52
N ALA A 9 -3.95 -9.24 6.30
CA ALA A 9 -3.86 -8.41 7.50
C ALA A 9 -2.66 -7.46 7.38
N LEU A 10 -2.85 -6.23 7.88
CA LEU A 10 -1.83 -5.19 7.91
C LEU A 10 -1.52 -4.84 9.36
N GLU A 11 -0.23 -4.86 9.71
CA GLU A 11 0.26 -4.53 11.06
C GLU A 11 1.16 -3.30 10.98
N SER A 12 0.93 -2.30 11.85
CA SER A 12 1.83 -1.18 12.04
C SER A 12 2.73 -1.45 13.24
N GLU A 13 4.03 -1.19 13.11
CA GLU A 13 4.99 -1.27 14.21
C GLU A 13 4.94 -0.01 15.13
N SER A 14 4.14 0.99 14.77
CA SER A 14 4.01 2.24 15.51
C SER A 14 3.34 2.03 16.86
N ARG A 15 4.07 2.30 17.94
CA ARG A 15 3.56 2.24 19.32
C ARG A 15 2.94 3.55 19.81
N SER A 16 2.86 4.56 18.93
CA SER A 16 2.39 5.90 19.31
C SER A 16 0.87 5.99 19.20
N GLN A 17 0.20 6.11 20.34
CA GLN A 17 -1.24 6.38 20.42
C GLN A 17 -1.66 7.73 19.79
N ARG A 18 -0.70 8.57 19.38
CA ARG A 18 -0.99 9.89 18.77
C ARG A 18 -1.25 9.84 17.27
N ARG A 19 -0.86 8.77 16.58
CA ARG A 19 -1.07 8.65 15.12
C ARG A 19 -2.29 7.81 14.85
N LYS A 20 -3.16 8.28 13.93
CA LYS A 20 -4.29 7.45 13.50
C LYS A 20 -3.74 6.28 12.71
N LEU A 21 -4.35 5.11 12.90
CA LEU A 21 -3.95 3.87 12.21
C LEU A 21 -3.76 4.14 10.70
N LEU A 22 -4.74 4.73 10.02
CA LEU A 22 -4.69 5.03 8.58
C LEU A 22 -3.65 6.08 8.12
N GLU A 23 -2.98 6.76 9.04
CA GLU A 23 -1.93 7.74 8.74
C GLU A 23 -0.53 7.10 8.71
N GLU A 24 -0.41 5.85 9.16
CA GLU A 24 0.86 5.10 9.15
C GLU A 24 1.31 4.83 7.71
N HIS A 25 2.61 5.00 7.49
CA HIS A 25 3.19 4.99 6.15
C HIS A 25 3.58 3.58 5.70
N VAL A 26 4.10 2.75 6.59
CA VAL A 26 4.60 1.40 6.29
C VAL A 26 3.86 0.38 7.15
N TRP A 27 3.51 -0.74 6.55
CA TRP A 27 2.77 -1.82 7.18
C TRP A 27 3.39 -3.16 6.84
N ALA A 28 3.51 -4.06 7.81
CA ALA A 28 3.80 -5.46 7.52
C ALA A 28 2.52 -6.14 6.99
N VAL A 29 2.66 -6.89 5.90
CA VAL A 29 1.55 -7.60 5.24
C VAL A 29 1.60 -9.07 5.61
N TYR A 30 0.47 -9.60 6.04
CA TYR A 30 0.29 -11.02 6.31
C TYR A 30 -0.79 -11.61 5.40
N CYS A 31 -0.43 -12.64 4.65
CA CYS A 31 -1.36 -13.43 3.84
C CYS A 31 -1.63 -14.76 4.53
N ASN A 32 -2.90 -15.03 4.85
CA ASN A 32 -3.32 -16.24 5.57
C ASN A 32 -2.47 -16.51 6.84
N GLY A 33 -2.14 -15.45 7.58
CA GLY A 33 -1.37 -15.52 8.82
C GLY A 33 0.15 -15.62 8.65
N ARG A 34 0.68 -15.63 7.42
CA ARG A 34 2.13 -15.65 7.15
C ARG A 34 2.60 -14.29 6.67
N LYS A 35 3.69 -13.78 7.22
CA LYS A 35 4.29 -12.51 6.78
C LYS A 35 4.75 -12.64 5.33
N SER A 36 4.23 -11.80 4.45
CA SER A 36 4.51 -11.83 3.02
C SER A 36 5.39 -10.66 2.57
N GLY A 37 5.46 -9.58 3.35
CA GLY A 37 6.30 -8.43 3.03
C GLY A 37 5.83 -7.16 3.74
N TYR A 38 6.04 -6.03 3.07
CA TYR A 38 5.63 -4.72 3.54
C TYR A 38 4.81 -3.99 2.46
N SER A 39 3.92 -3.11 2.88
CA SER A 39 3.15 -2.21 2.00
C SER A 39 3.35 -0.76 2.43
N ILE A 40 3.32 0.14 1.44
CA ILE A 40 3.52 1.58 1.65
C ILE A 40 2.24 2.33 1.31
N ARG A 41 1.84 3.24 2.19
CA ARG A 41 0.75 4.19 1.95
C ARG A 41 1.25 5.26 0.99
N ARG A 42 0.64 5.35 -0.20
CA ARG A 42 0.86 6.47 -1.13
C ARG A 42 0.39 7.78 -0.48
N LYS A 43 1.27 8.79 -0.44
CA LYS A 43 1.00 10.12 0.14
C LYS A 43 0.89 11.23 -0.90
N HIS A 44 1.62 11.10 -2.00
CA HIS A 44 1.69 12.10 -3.07
C HIS A 44 1.80 11.35 -4.40
N SER A 45 0.76 11.44 -5.21
CA SER A 45 0.79 11.15 -6.64
C SER A 45 0.59 12.50 -7.35
N SER A 46 0.93 12.65 -8.63
CA SER A 46 0.56 13.89 -9.34
C SER A 46 -0.95 14.14 -9.17
N GLU A 47 -1.41 15.40 -9.22
CA GLU A 47 -2.85 15.66 -9.19
C GLU A 47 -3.55 14.87 -10.31
N GLU A 48 -2.96 14.76 -11.51
CA GLU A 48 -3.52 13.93 -12.58
C GLU A 48 -3.65 12.45 -12.18
N ASP A 49 -2.60 11.86 -11.59
CA ASP A 49 -2.61 10.48 -11.12
C ASP A 49 -3.67 10.24 -10.05
N TRP A 50 -3.84 11.21 -9.14
CA TRP A 50 -4.84 11.11 -8.08
C TRP A 50 -6.25 11.15 -8.65
N HIS A 51 -6.53 12.04 -9.61
CA HIS A 51 -7.84 12.10 -10.27
C HIS A 51 -8.16 10.79 -11.02
N LEU A 52 -7.20 10.26 -11.77
CA LEU A 52 -7.35 8.98 -12.48
C LEU A 52 -7.55 7.81 -11.51
N LEU A 53 -6.80 7.78 -10.40
CA LEU A 53 -6.96 6.78 -9.34
C LEU A 53 -8.36 6.86 -8.71
N MET A 54 -8.86 8.06 -8.41
CA MET A 54 -10.19 8.25 -7.84
C MET A 54 -11.30 7.84 -8.80
N GLU A 55 -11.12 8.06 -10.11
CA GLU A 55 -12.06 7.59 -11.13
C GLU A 55 -12.09 6.06 -11.22
N LEU A 56 -10.91 5.41 -11.26
CA LEU A 56 -10.80 3.95 -11.30
C LEU A 56 -11.38 3.27 -10.05
N LEU A 57 -11.27 3.92 -8.89
CA LEU A 57 -11.76 3.40 -7.62
C LEU A 57 -13.16 3.92 -7.24
N ARG A 58 -13.89 4.51 -8.19
CA ARG A 58 -15.22 5.07 -7.91
C ARG A 58 -16.18 4.00 -7.37
N GLY A 59 -16.76 4.27 -6.20
CA GLY A 59 -17.65 3.34 -5.51
C GLY A 59 -16.94 2.26 -4.67
N VAL A 60 -15.61 2.29 -4.60
CA VAL A 60 -14.81 1.40 -3.75
C VAL A 60 -14.39 2.17 -2.49
N SER A 61 -14.88 1.76 -1.33
CA SER A 61 -14.40 2.30 -0.05
C SER A 61 -13.15 1.58 0.46
N MET A 62 -13.11 0.25 0.30
CA MET A 62 -12.02 -0.62 0.71
C MET A 62 -11.95 -1.82 -0.24
N GLY A 63 -10.74 -2.24 -0.62
CA GLY A 63 -10.54 -3.39 -1.51
C GLY A 63 -9.06 -3.60 -1.82
N ALA A 64 -8.76 -4.70 -2.50
CA ALA A 64 -7.44 -5.02 -3.01
C ALA A 64 -7.54 -5.39 -4.49
N GLY A 65 -6.58 -4.93 -5.29
CA GLY A 65 -6.55 -5.16 -6.73
C GLY A 65 -5.28 -4.60 -7.35
N VAL A 66 -5.07 -4.93 -8.61
CA VAL A 66 -3.99 -4.35 -9.42
C VAL A 66 -4.58 -3.20 -10.21
N LEU A 67 -3.93 -2.05 -10.17
CA LEU A 67 -4.29 -0.91 -10.99
C LEU A 67 -3.45 -0.96 -12.28
N PRO A 68 -4.00 -0.53 -13.42
CA PRO A 68 -3.20 -0.34 -14.62
C PRO A 68 -2.07 0.63 -14.32
N ALA A 69 -0.87 0.35 -14.87
CA ALA A 69 0.25 1.27 -14.76
C ALA A 69 -0.14 2.59 -15.44
N LEU A 70 -0.08 3.69 -14.69
CA LEU A 70 0.03 4.99 -15.31
C LEU A 70 1.48 5.10 -15.80
N GLU A 71 1.70 5.59 -17.01
CA GLU A 71 3.05 5.70 -17.58
C GLU A 71 3.93 6.53 -16.63
N GLU A 72 4.82 5.85 -15.91
CA GLU A 72 5.72 6.49 -14.96
C GLU A 72 6.75 7.28 -15.77
N SER A 73 6.78 8.61 -15.63
CA SER A 73 7.93 9.39 -16.05
C SER A 73 9.17 8.91 -15.28
N PRO A 74 10.34 8.75 -15.93
CA PRO A 74 11.44 7.91 -15.47
C PRO A 74 12.21 8.36 -14.21
N ASP A 75 11.72 9.32 -13.44
CA ASP A 75 12.47 9.94 -12.32
C ASP A 75 11.85 9.65 -10.94
N GLY A 76 11.50 8.39 -10.70
CA GLY A 76 11.11 7.86 -9.38
C GLY A 76 12.22 6.99 -8.79
N GLU A 77 13.40 7.57 -8.55
CA GLU A 77 14.52 6.93 -7.83
C GLU A 77 13.98 6.32 -6.53
N ASN A 78 13.91 4.99 -6.51
CA ASN A 78 13.60 4.22 -5.32
C ASN A 78 14.84 4.26 -4.43
N ASP A 79 15.01 5.34 -3.66
CA ASP A 79 15.94 5.40 -2.54
C ASP A 79 15.41 4.53 -1.38
N LEU A 80 15.42 3.21 -1.62
CA LEU A 80 15.60 2.20 -0.59
C LEU A 80 17.03 2.34 -0.07
N HIS A 81 17.26 3.34 0.81
CA HIS A 81 18.41 3.27 1.70
C HIS A 81 18.14 2.15 2.70
N ALA A 82 18.43 0.93 2.27
CA ALA A 82 18.65 -0.22 3.13
C ALA A 82 19.84 0.11 4.04
N GLY A 83 19.57 0.77 5.16
CA GLY A 83 20.47 0.85 6.30
C GLY A 83 20.72 -0.58 6.80
N LYS A 84 21.81 -1.16 6.31
CA LYS A 84 22.42 -2.36 6.86
C LYS A 84 22.90 -2.08 8.29
N ILE A 85 22.68 -3.08 9.14
CA ILE A 85 23.43 -3.35 10.36
C ILE A 85 24.87 -3.73 9.97
#